data_AF-A0A952NG77-F1
#
_entry.id   AF-A0A952NG77-F1
#
_cell.length_a   1.000
_cell.length_b   1.000
_cell.length_c   1.000
_cell.angle_alpha   90.00
_cell.angle_beta   90.00
_cell.angle_gamma   90.00
#
_symmetry.space_group_name_H-M   'P 1'
#
loop_
_entity.id
_entity.type
_entity.pdbx_description
1 polymer ?
#
loop_
_entity_poly.entity_id
_entity_poly.type
_entity_poly.pdbx_seq_one_letter_code
_entity_poly.pdbx_strand_id
1 'polypeptide(L)'
;MSGGVDSEAMAMAFLEAGIPVRAAIGIYGPNAMNTEDVADAFLFCRRHDIPVQEIPVDLTEFFESDRHLEYGRRFSCASPQLAVHLHLLSRIKGVPVLAWNPTEIEWNARERRIKFLLPSEPHMSYLRYFALEKRPGVPFFFAYTPELIYSFWNTPQFREDLQRAHRESSAPDTPPESRFSYWLKVKKYQQGGFPVIARHRKRTGFEEAKIFFKNRFAEKNQFSEMPQVDAFDFFFRKPLEKISPYPSRTIQIVPSRFFPHPEFFPMSFPEKGRGPANQK
;
A
#
# COMPACT_ATOMS: atom_id res chain seq x y z
N MET A 1 5.70 0.41 12.70
CA MET A 1 4.48 -0.23 13.23
C MET A 1 3.33 0.73 13.06
N SER A 2 2.23 0.32 12.41
CA SER A 2 1.05 1.17 12.15
C SER A 2 -0.21 0.69 12.88
N GLY A 3 -0.10 -0.34 13.72
CA GLY A 3 -1.24 -0.98 14.37
C GLY A 3 -2.13 -1.78 13.42
N GLY A 4 -1.72 -1.94 12.16
CA GLY A 4 -2.40 -2.77 11.18
C GLY A 4 -1.83 -4.19 11.13
N VAL A 5 -2.67 -5.14 10.70
CA VAL A 5 -2.32 -6.56 10.56
C VAL A 5 -1.10 -6.79 9.67
N ASP A 6 -0.84 -5.91 8.70
CA ASP A 6 0.36 -5.98 7.86
C ASP A 6 1.64 -5.81 8.69
N SER A 7 1.65 -4.78 9.54
CA SER A 7 2.81 -4.50 10.39
C SER A 7 2.95 -5.51 11.53
N GLU A 8 1.85 -6.05 12.04
CA GLU A 8 1.86 -7.13 13.04
C GLU A 8 2.43 -8.42 12.44
N ALA A 9 1.92 -8.87 11.28
CA ALA A 9 2.41 -10.06 10.59
C ALA A 9 3.90 -9.94 10.24
N MET A 10 4.34 -8.78 9.74
CA MET A 10 5.76 -8.51 9.50
C MET A 10 6.59 -8.63 10.80
N ALA A 11 6.14 -8.02 11.90
CA ALA A 11 6.87 -8.09 13.16
C ALA A 11 6.94 -9.52 13.70
N MET A 12 5.84 -10.29 13.61
CA MET A 12 5.81 -11.71 14.00
C MET A 12 6.83 -12.54 13.23
N ALA A 13 7.05 -12.28 11.93
CA ALA A 13 8.06 -12.99 11.14
C ALA A 13 9.47 -12.79 11.72
N PHE A 14 9.82 -11.58 12.16
CA PHE A 14 11.11 -11.32 12.79
C PHE A 14 11.24 -11.92 14.18
N LEU A 15 10.17 -11.85 14.98
CA LEU A 15 10.13 -12.44 16.33
C LEU A 15 10.34 -13.96 16.27
N GLU A 16 9.62 -14.64 15.38
CA GLU A 16 9.74 -16.10 15.18
C GLU A 16 11.14 -16.49 14.69
N ALA A 17 11.76 -15.66 13.86
CA ALA A 17 13.14 -15.85 13.41
C ALA A 17 14.20 -15.52 14.49
N GLY A 18 13.80 -15.09 15.70
CA GLY A 18 14.72 -14.67 16.75
C GLY A 18 15.51 -13.40 16.41
N ILE A 19 15.02 -12.59 15.48
CA ILE A 19 15.69 -11.35 15.04
C ILE A 19 15.21 -10.19 15.92
N PRO A 20 16.10 -9.50 16.64
CA PRO A 20 15.70 -8.37 17.48
C PRO A 20 15.23 -7.20 16.60
N VAL A 21 14.07 -6.65 16.93
CA VAL A 21 13.47 -5.52 16.20
C VAL A 21 13.09 -4.38 17.15
N ARG A 22 13.01 -3.17 16.60
CA ARG A 22 12.43 -2.00 17.27
C ARG A 22 11.27 -1.47 16.44
N ALA A 23 10.15 -1.18 17.09
CA ALA A 23 9.01 -0.57 16.44
C ALA A 23 9.19 0.95 16.34
N ALA A 24 9.24 1.48 15.11
CA ALA A 24 9.05 2.91 14.89
C ALA A 24 7.56 3.22 14.69
N ILE A 25 7.00 4.13 15.50
CA ILE A 25 5.57 4.50 15.47
C ILE A 25 5.47 6.01 15.23
N GLY A 26 4.83 6.41 14.14
CA GLY A 26 4.53 7.82 13.87
C GLY A 26 3.36 8.29 14.75
N ILE A 27 3.53 9.40 15.46
CA ILE A 27 2.49 10.01 16.30
C ILE A 27 2.05 11.31 15.63
N TYR A 28 0.82 11.35 15.11
CA TYR A 28 0.30 12.50 14.35
C TYR A 28 -0.29 13.55 15.30
N GLY A 29 0.60 14.31 15.92
CA GLY A 29 0.29 15.43 16.81
C GLY A 29 0.16 16.77 16.06
N PRO A 30 -0.20 17.86 16.74
CA PRO A 30 -0.77 17.90 18.10
C PRO A 30 -2.22 17.38 18.16
N ASN A 31 -2.89 17.18 17.02
CA ASN A 31 -4.31 16.85 16.95
C ASN A 31 -4.65 15.36 17.16
N ALA A 32 -3.68 14.54 17.58
CA ALA A 32 -3.87 13.12 17.92
C ALA A 32 -4.61 12.31 16.82
N MET A 33 -4.27 12.54 15.55
CA MET A 33 -5.08 12.10 14.41
C MET A 33 -5.08 10.58 14.20
N ASN A 34 -4.09 9.85 14.72
CA ASN A 34 -3.94 8.40 14.55
C ASN A 34 -3.95 7.62 15.87
N THR A 35 -4.66 8.10 16.89
CA THR A 35 -4.70 7.50 18.24
C THR A 35 -5.11 6.03 18.27
N GLU A 36 -6.13 5.64 17.50
CA GLU A 36 -6.58 4.23 17.43
C GLU A 36 -5.46 3.30 16.95
N ASP A 37 -4.79 3.67 15.85
CA ASP A 37 -3.67 2.93 15.27
C ASP A 37 -2.47 2.84 16.20
N VAL A 38 -2.16 3.95 16.87
CA VAL A 38 -1.08 4.06 17.82
C VAL A 38 -1.33 3.17 19.04
N ALA A 39 -2.57 3.15 19.55
CA ALA A 39 -2.96 2.30 20.68
C ALA A 39 -2.80 0.81 20.35
N ASP A 40 -3.27 0.37 19.17
CA ASP A 40 -3.09 -1.00 18.70
C ASP A 40 -1.61 -1.37 18.52
N ALA A 41 -0.81 -0.46 17.95
CA ALA A 41 0.63 -0.66 17.79
C ALA A 41 1.35 -0.81 19.15
N PHE A 42 1.05 0.04 20.13
CA PHE A 42 1.61 -0.07 21.48
C PHE A 42 1.17 -1.35 22.19
N LEU A 43 -0.10 -1.74 22.06
CA LEU A 43 -0.59 -2.98 22.65
C LEU A 43 0.15 -4.19 22.09
N PHE A 44 0.34 -4.25 20.77
CA PHE A 44 1.14 -5.30 20.14
C PHE A 44 2.59 -5.29 20.64
N CYS A 45 3.24 -4.13 20.64
CA CYS A 45 4.65 -4.04 21.06
C CYS A 45 4.85 -4.45 22.53
N ARG A 46 3.94 -4.06 23.43
CA ARG A 46 3.99 -4.48 24.85
C ARG A 46 3.79 -5.98 25.03
N ARG A 47 2.91 -6.61 24.25
CA ARG A 47 2.65 -8.05 24.34
C ARG A 47 3.85 -8.89 23.93
N HIS A 48 4.67 -8.37 23.02
CA HIS A 48 5.78 -9.09 22.41
C HIS A 48 7.15 -8.51 22.82
N ASP A 49 7.20 -7.70 23.87
CA ASP A 49 8.42 -7.06 24.39
C ASP A 49 9.24 -6.34 23.32
N ILE A 50 8.58 -5.73 22.32
CA ILE A 50 9.24 -4.96 21.26
C ILE A 50 9.49 -3.54 21.77
N PRO A 51 10.76 -3.08 21.81
CA PRO A 51 11.06 -1.69 22.13
C PRO A 51 10.43 -0.73 21.12
N VAL A 52 9.88 0.39 21.61
CA VAL A 52 9.23 1.40 20.78
C VAL A 52 10.10 2.65 20.65
N GLN A 53 10.19 3.18 19.43
CA GLN A 53 10.59 4.55 19.13
C GLN A 53 9.36 5.32 18.64
N GLU A 54 8.92 6.27 19.43
CA GLU A 54 7.89 7.23 19.03
C GLU A 54 8.50 8.31 18.15
N ILE A 55 7.81 8.66 17.06
CA ILE A 55 8.26 9.68 16.12
C ILE A 55 7.14 10.70 15.97
N PRO A 56 7.21 11.84 16.69
CA PRO A 56 6.20 12.87 16.58
C PRO A 56 6.25 13.53 15.19
N VAL A 57 5.09 13.66 14.55
CA VAL A 57 4.92 14.36 13.28
C VAL A 57 3.76 15.34 13.43
N ASP A 58 4.08 16.63 13.29
CA ASP A 58 3.05 17.64 13.11
C ASP A 58 2.58 17.63 11.66
N LEU A 59 1.40 17.04 11.41
CA LEU A 59 0.84 16.99 10.06
C LEU A 59 0.47 18.38 9.55
N THR A 60 0.11 19.32 10.42
CA THR A 60 -0.22 20.69 10.04
C THR A 60 1.02 21.39 9.51
N GLU A 61 2.10 21.40 10.30
CA GLU A 61 3.39 21.95 9.89
C GLU A 61 3.90 21.26 8.62
N PHE A 62 3.82 19.92 8.56
CA PHE A 62 4.32 19.15 7.43
C PHE A 62 3.66 19.52 6.09
N PHE A 63 2.35 19.72 6.09
CA PHE A 63 1.61 20.06 4.87
C PHE A 63 1.68 21.56 4.57
N GLU A 64 1.52 22.44 5.57
CA GLU A 64 1.53 23.91 5.35
C GLU A 64 2.92 24.48 5.05
N SER A 65 4.00 23.77 5.40
CA SER A 65 5.37 24.14 5.01
C SER A 65 5.80 23.60 3.63
N ASP A 66 4.88 23.00 2.86
CA ASP A 66 5.17 22.36 1.58
C ASP A 66 6.22 21.23 1.65
N ARG A 67 6.56 20.73 2.84
CA ARG A 67 7.53 19.65 3.02
C ARG A 67 7.12 18.41 2.22
N HIS A 68 5.83 18.11 2.14
CA HIS A 68 5.30 17.04 1.28
C HIS A 68 5.70 17.21 -0.21
N LEU A 69 5.70 18.44 -0.74
CA LEU A 69 6.14 18.74 -2.12
C LEU A 69 7.64 18.54 -2.31
N GLU A 70 8.47 18.80 -1.29
CA GLU A 70 9.90 18.49 -1.32
C GLU A 70 10.13 16.98 -1.52
N TYR A 71 9.42 16.15 -0.75
CA TYR A 71 9.44 14.69 -0.94
C TYR A 71 8.92 14.28 -2.32
N GLY A 72 7.88 14.96 -2.81
CA GLY A 72 7.36 14.79 -4.18
C GLY A 72 8.43 15.01 -5.24
N ARG A 73 9.15 16.14 -5.17
CA ARG A 73 10.22 16.48 -6.14
C ARG A 73 11.41 15.55 -6.03
N ARG A 74 11.84 15.21 -4.81
CA ARG A 74 13.08 14.45 -4.58
C ARG A 74 12.93 12.96 -4.84
N PHE A 75 11.77 12.37 -4.52
CA PHE A 75 11.55 10.92 -4.57
C PHE A 75 10.43 10.51 -5.52
N SER A 76 9.95 11.44 -6.34
CA SER A 76 8.81 11.23 -7.24
C SER A 76 7.57 10.68 -6.51
N CYS A 77 7.29 11.24 -5.32
CA CYS A 77 6.18 10.79 -4.48
C CYS A 77 4.88 11.52 -4.87
N ALA A 78 3.93 10.79 -5.45
CA ALA A 78 2.64 11.34 -5.87
C ALA A 78 1.55 11.31 -4.76
N SER A 79 1.90 10.89 -3.54
CA SER A 79 0.93 10.67 -2.46
C SER A 79 1.31 11.44 -1.19
N PRO A 80 0.44 12.33 -0.68
CA PRO A 80 0.72 13.08 0.54
C PRO A 80 0.90 12.15 1.75
N GLN A 81 0.17 11.03 1.82
CA GLN A 81 0.34 10.04 2.87
C GLN A 81 1.71 9.36 2.82
N LEU A 82 2.16 8.96 1.62
CA LEU A 82 3.47 8.32 1.47
C LEU A 82 4.60 9.32 1.73
N ALA A 83 4.41 10.61 1.42
CA ALA A 83 5.36 11.65 1.78
C ALA A 83 5.57 11.75 3.32
N VAL A 84 4.52 11.60 4.11
CA VAL A 84 4.64 11.49 5.58
C VAL A 84 5.44 10.24 5.97
N HIS A 85 5.24 9.10 5.31
CA HIS A 85 6.03 7.91 5.58
C HIS A 85 7.53 8.12 5.25
N LEU A 86 7.84 8.79 4.14
CA LEU A 86 9.23 9.17 3.81
C LEU A 86 9.83 10.09 4.88
N HIS A 87 9.04 11.02 5.40
CA HIS A 87 9.45 11.86 6.51
C HIS A 87 9.75 11.07 7.78
N LEU A 88 8.90 10.09 8.13
CA LEU A 88 9.16 9.17 9.24
C LEU A 88 10.45 8.38 9.03
N LEU A 89 10.67 7.86 7.82
CA LEU A 89 11.88 7.09 7.49
C LEU A 89 13.17 7.88 7.69
N SER A 90 13.14 9.20 7.46
CA SER A 90 14.30 10.07 7.70
C SER A 90 14.75 10.11 9.17
N ARG A 91 13.85 9.79 10.10
CA ARG A 91 14.10 9.85 11.56
C ARG A 91 14.36 8.49 12.20
N ILE A 92 14.23 7.40 11.45
CA ILE A 92 14.54 6.05 11.90
C ILE A 92 16.03 5.80 11.71
N LYS A 93 16.70 5.11 12.62
CA LYS A 93 18.10 4.64 12.45
C LYS A 93 18.12 3.15 12.07
N GLY A 94 19.23 2.66 11.51
CA GLY A 94 19.37 1.26 11.09
C GLY A 94 18.68 0.93 9.77
N VAL A 95 18.25 -0.32 9.59
CA VAL A 95 17.57 -0.83 8.38
C VAL A 95 16.05 -0.80 8.60
N PRO A 96 15.33 0.21 8.10
CA PRO A 96 13.88 0.26 8.23
C PRO A 96 13.22 -0.79 7.31
N VAL A 97 12.18 -1.43 7.83
CA VAL A 97 11.36 -2.41 7.12
C VAL A 97 9.92 -1.94 7.13
N LEU A 98 9.28 -1.93 5.96
CA LEU A 98 7.88 -1.61 5.78
C LEU A 98 7.15 -2.85 5.27
N ALA A 99 5.97 -3.13 5.82
CA ALA A 99 5.24 -4.37 5.54
C ALA A 99 4.75 -4.44 4.08
N TRP A 100 3.96 -3.43 3.70
CA TRP A 100 3.07 -3.49 2.52
C TRP A 100 2.15 -4.72 2.58
N ASN A 101 1.33 -4.97 1.54
CA ASN A 101 0.43 -6.12 1.52
C ASN A 101 1.13 -7.34 0.90
N PRO A 102 0.70 -8.58 1.15
CA PRO A 102 1.04 -9.70 0.30
C PRO A 102 0.51 -9.44 -1.12
N THR A 103 1.09 -10.14 -2.09
CA THR A 103 0.63 -9.99 -3.48
C THR A 103 -0.81 -10.49 -3.60
N GLU A 104 -1.67 -9.64 -4.15
CA GLU A 104 -3.07 -9.95 -4.41
C GLU A 104 -3.33 -9.94 -5.93
N ILE A 105 -4.51 -10.43 -6.32
CA ILE A 105 -4.93 -10.48 -7.71
C ILE A 105 -6.35 -9.97 -7.86
N GLU A 106 -6.63 -9.36 -9.02
CA GLU A 106 -7.97 -8.94 -9.41
C GLU A 106 -8.21 -9.21 -10.91
N TRP A 107 -9.45 -9.50 -11.28
CA TRP A 107 -9.85 -9.48 -12.69
C TRP A 107 -10.03 -8.04 -13.16
N ASN A 108 -9.24 -7.63 -14.15
CA ASN A 108 -9.42 -6.35 -14.83
C ASN A 108 -10.32 -6.55 -16.04
N ALA A 109 -11.61 -6.23 -15.89
CA ALA A 109 -12.61 -6.37 -16.96
C ALA A 109 -12.27 -5.51 -18.20
N ARG A 110 -11.74 -4.30 -18.00
CA ARG A 110 -11.38 -3.38 -19.09
C ARG A 110 -10.23 -3.92 -19.94
N GLU A 111 -9.24 -4.53 -19.30
CA GLU A 111 -8.05 -5.07 -19.97
C GLU A 111 -8.18 -6.56 -20.30
N ARG A 112 -9.30 -7.19 -19.90
CA ARG A 112 -9.58 -8.63 -20.02
C ARG A 112 -8.41 -9.50 -19.56
N ARG A 113 -7.84 -9.20 -18.40
CA ARG A 113 -6.71 -9.95 -17.83
C ARG A 113 -6.75 -9.98 -16.30
N ILE A 114 -6.11 -11.00 -15.73
CA ILE A 114 -5.74 -11.01 -14.31
C ILE A 114 -4.65 -9.97 -14.09
N LYS A 115 -4.85 -9.10 -13.11
CA LYS A 115 -3.90 -8.08 -12.69
C LYS A 115 -3.39 -8.43 -11.31
N PHE A 116 -2.08 -8.34 -11.13
CA PHE A 116 -1.45 -8.50 -9.82
C PHE A 116 -1.43 -7.14 -9.15
N LEU A 117 -1.95 -7.07 -7.93
CA LEU A 117 -1.77 -5.90 -7.09
C LEU A 117 -0.34 -5.98 -6.57
N LEU A 118 0.53 -5.16 -7.17
CA LEU A 118 1.92 -4.94 -6.79
C LEU A 118 2.07 -3.48 -6.35
N PRO A 119 3.16 -3.12 -5.64
CA PRO A 119 3.40 -1.73 -5.29
C PRO A 119 3.37 -0.84 -6.54
N SER A 120 2.47 0.13 -6.55
CA SER A 120 2.27 1.03 -7.69
C SER A 120 3.31 2.14 -7.71
N GLU A 121 3.28 2.97 -8.77
CA GLU A 121 4.23 4.07 -8.95
C GLU A 121 4.43 4.97 -7.71
N PRO A 122 3.39 5.42 -6.98
CA PRO A 122 3.60 6.18 -5.75
C PRO A 122 4.41 5.43 -4.70
N HIS A 123 4.25 4.11 -4.59
CA HIS A 123 4.99 3.28 -3.64
C HIS A 123 6.47 3.17 -4.03
N MET A 124 6.81 3.26 -5.33
CA MET A 124 8.21 3.28 -5.79
C MET A 124 9.02 4.44 -5.23
N SER A 125 8.35 5.48 -4.68
CA SER A 125 9.02 6.53 -3.91
C SER A 125 9.84 6.00 -2.72
N TYR A 126 9.46 4.87 -2.11
CA TYR A 126 10.29 4.25 -1.07
C TYR A 126 11.60 3.69 -1.59
N LEU A 127 11.58 3.00 -2.73
CA LEU A 127 12.79 2.48 -3.37
C LEU A 127 13.71 3.65 -3.78
N ARG A 128 13.13 4.71 -4.35
CA ARG A 128 13.88 5.93 -4.70
C ARG A 128 14.48 6.59 -3.48
N TYR A 129 13.74 6.66 -2.37
CA TYR A 129 14.25 7.19 -1.12
C TYR A 129 15.48 6.42 -0.64
N PHE A 130 15.41 5.10 -0.51
CA PHE A 130 16.55 4.30 -0.07
C PHE A 130 17.75 4.40 -1.02
N ALA A 131 17.50 4.41 -2.34
CA ALA A 131 18.54 4.55 -3.34
C ALA A 131 19.23 5.93 -3.28
N LEU A 132 18.46 7.01 -3.25
CA LEU A 132 18.98 8.39 -3.29
C LEU A 132 19.61 8.82 -1.97
N GLU A 133 19.08 8.35 -0.83
CA GLU A 133 19.69 8.55 0.49
C GLU A 133 20.85 7.60 0.77
N LYS A 134 21.17 6.70 -0.19
CA LYS A 134 22.24 5.68 -0.07
C LYS A 134 22.13 4.88 1.23
N ARG A 135 20.90 4.50 1.58
CA ARG A 135 20.57 3.86 2.84
C ARG A 135 19.92 2.50 2.60
N PRO A 136 20.33 1.44 3.32
CA PRO A 136 19.63 0.16 3.25
C PRO A 136 18.20 0.28 3.80
N GLY A 137 17.27 -0.43 3.19
CA GLY A 137 15.88 -0.50 3.65
C GLY A 137 15.07 -1.52 2.86
N VAL A 138 13.99 -2.00 3.46
CA VAL A 138 13.10 -3.01 2.88
C VAL A 138 11.70 -2.41 2.76
N PRO A 139 11.31 -1.85 1.60
CA PRO A 139 10.06 -1.10 1.46
C PRO A 139 8.81 -1.97 1.35
N PHE A 140 8.96 -3.23 0.97
CA PHE A 140 7.85 -4.15 0.71
C PHE A 140 8.21 -5.53 1.27
N PHE A 141 8.08 -5.72 2.58
CA PHE A 141 8.44 -6.97 3.26
C PHE A 141 7.84 -8.21 2.57
N PHE A 142 6.52 -8.22 2.34
CA PHE A 142 5.85 -9.37 1.73
C PHE A 142 6.13 -9.55 0.22
N ALA A 143 6.90 -8.64 -0.38
CA ALA A 143 7.40 -8.75 -1.75
C ALA A 143 8.94 -8.75 -1.80
N TYR A 144 9.61 -9.02 -0.67
CA TYR A 144 11.06 -8.89 -0.57
C TYR A 144 11.82 -10.02 -1.28
N THR A 145 11.32 -11.27 -1.20
CA THR A 145 11.91 -12.41 -1.90
C THR A 145 10.86 -13.22 -2.68
N PRO A 146 11.27 -13.94 -3.74
CA PRO A 146 10.37 -14.83 -4.48
C PRO A 146 9.70 -15.89 -3.60
N GLU A 147 10.42 -16.45 -2.63
CA GLU A 147 9.91 -17.47 -1.71
C GLU A 147 8.79 -16.93 -0.83
N LEU A 148 8.93 -15.70 -0.35
CA LEU A 148 7.91 -15.03 0.45
C LEU A 148 6.69 -14.65 -0.38
N ILE A 149 6.87 -14.25 -1.64
CA ILE A 149 5.72 -14.04 -2.56
C ILE A 149 5.01 -15.37 -2.80
N TYR A 150 5.77 -16.42 -3.10
CA TYR A 150 5.25 -17.74 -3.43
C TYR A 150 4.51 -18.39 -2.26
N SER A 151 4.96 -18.18 -1.02
CA SER A 151 4.27 -18.72 0.16
C SER A 151 2.82 -18.23 0.26
N PHE A 152 2.56 -16.95 -0.07
CA PHE A 152 1.20 -16.40 -0.12
C PHE A 152 0.42 -16.87 -1.34
N TRP A 153 1.08 -17.08 -2.48
CA TRP A 153 0.45 -17.64 -3.68
C TRP A 153 0.00 -19.09 -3.50
N ASN A 154 0.64 -19.83 -2.60
CA ASN A 154 0.28 -21.22 -2.29
C ASN A 154 -0.84 -21.35 -1.24
N THR A 155 -1.42 -20.23 -0.76
CA THR A 155 -2.53 -20.29 0.21
C THR A 155 -3.85 -20.71 -0.45
N PRO A 156 -4.76 -21.39 0.28
CA PRO A 156 -6.08 -21.73 -0.23
C PRO A 156 -6.86 -20.50 -0.74
N GLN A 157 -6.76 -19.37 -0.05
CA GLN A 157 -7.46 -18.14 -0.46
C GLN A 157 -6.93 -17.58 -1.78
N PHE A 158 -5.62 -17.67 -2.04
CA PHE A 158 -5.07 -17.22 -3.32
C PHE A 158 -5.60 -18.08 -4.48
N ARG A 159 -5.72 -19.40 -4.28
CA ARG A 159 -6.34 -20.30 -5.25
C ARG A 159 -7.82 -19.98 -5.49
N GLU A 160 -8.58 -19.71 -4.43
CA GLU A 160 -9.97 -19.25 -4.54
C GLU A 160 -10.09 -17.94 -5.32
N ASP A 161 -9.20 -16.98 -5.05
CA ASP A 161 -9.13 -15.70 -5.75
C ASP A 161 -8.84 -15.89 -7.24
N LEU A 162 -7.96 -16.85 -7.60
CA LEU A 162 -7.64 -17.20 -8.98
C LEU A 162 -8.83 -17.82 -9.70
N GLN A 163 -9.46 -18.82 -9.09
CA GLN A 163 -10.64 -19.47 -9.64
C GLN A 163 -11.78 -18.47 -9.86
N ARG A 164 -11.94 -17.52 -8.92
CA ARG A 164 -12.92 -16.44 -9.06
C ARG A 164 -12.56 -15.51 -10.22
N ALA A 165 -11.32 -15.02 -10.28
CA ALA A 165 -10.87 -14.18 -11.39
C ALA A 165 -11.04 -14.87 -12.76
N HIS A 166 -10.82 -16.18 -12.81
CA HIS A 166 -11.07 -17.00 -13.99
C HIS A 166 -12.58 -17.09 -14.34
N ARG A 167 -13.46 -17.33 -13.37
CA ARG A 167 -14.93 -17.32 -13.61
C ARG A 167 -15.42 -15.96 -14.11
N GLU A 168 -14.94 -14.87 -13.52
CA GLU A 168 -15.27 -13.50 -13.94
C GLU A 168 -14.75 -13.22 -15.37
N SER A 169 -13.64 -13.82 -15.77
CA SER A 169 -13.14 -13.71 -17.15
C SER A 169 -14.05 -14.36 -18.20
N SER A 170 -14.78 -15.40 -17.79
CA SER A 170 -15.71 -16.16 -18.63
C SER A 170 -17.12 -15.57 -18.66
N ALA A 171 -17.47 -14.68 -17.73
CA ALA A 171 -18.79 -14.04 -17.62
C ALA A 171 -18.65 -12.50 -17.42
N PRO A 172 -18.23 -11.76 -18.46
CA PRO A 172 -17.83 -10.35 -18.34
C PRO A 172 -18.96 -9.38 -17.96
N ASP A 173 -20.23 -9.80 -18.09
CA ASP A 173 -21.40 -8.96 -17.80
C ASP A 173 -21.82 -9.01 -16.33
N THR A 174 -21.19 -9.83 -15.49
CA THR A 174 -21.44 -9.85 -14.04
C THR A 174 -20.67 -8.71 -13.38
N PRO A 175 -21.34 -7.83 -12.60
CA PRO A 175 -20.66 -6.76 -11.87
C PRO A 175 -19.56 -7.35 -10.98
N PRO A 176 -18.38 -6.71 -10.91
CA PRO A 176 -17.39 -7.01 -9.88
C PRO A 176 -18.04 -6.98 -8.49
N GLU A 177 -18.12 -8.12 -7.78
CA GLU A 177 -18.42 -8.08 -6.35
C GLU A 177 -17.31 -7.30 -5.64
N SER A 178 -17.63 -6.50 -4.61
CA SER A 178 -16.62 -5.74 -3.87
C SER A 178 -15.51 -6.66 -3.33
N ARG A 179 -14.31 -6.53 -3.92
CA ARG A 179 -13.27 -7.59 -4.02
C ARG A 179 -12.31 -7.69 -2.84
N PHE A 180 -12.34 -6.72 -1.92
CA PHE A 180 -11.38 -6.64 -0.83
C PHE A 180 -12.08 -6.31 0.48
N SER A 181 -12.53 -7.34 1.18
CA SER A 181 -12.90 -7.17 2.58
C SER A 181 -11.64 -7.26 3.44
N TYR A 182 -11.56 -6.40 4.44
CA TYR A 182 -10.50 -6.47 5.44
C TYR A 182 -10.42 -7.86 6.10
N TRP A 183 -11.55 -8.55 6.25
CA TRP A 183 -11.61 -9.94 6.71
C TRP A 183 -10.89 -10.92 5.78
N LEU A 184 -11.02 -10.76 4.46
CA LEU A 184 -10.31 -11.59 3.49
C LEU A 184 -8.79 -11.41 3.63
N LYS A 185 -8.35 -10.17 3.85
CA LYS A 185 -6.95 -9.84 4.12
C LYS A 185 -6.43 -10.58 5.35
N VAL A 186 -7.19 -10.54 6.46
CA VAL A 186 -6.86 -11.25 7.71
C VAL A 186 -6.79 -12.76 7.47
N LYS A 187 -7.76 -13.34 6.77
CA LYS A 187 -7.77 -14.76 6.41
C LYS A 187 -6.52 -15.16 5.61
N LYS A 188 -6.07 -14.33 4.66
CA LYS A 188 -4.83 -14.56 3.90
C LYS A 188 -3.60 -14.62 4.80
N TYR A 189 -3.47 -13.69 5.74
CA TYR A 189 -2.38 -13.72 6.72
C TYR A 189 -2.43 -14.96 7.61
N GLN A 190 -3.61 -15.34 8.11
CA GLN A 190 -3.79 -16.54 8.92
C GLN A 190 -3.41 -17.81 8.15
N GLN A 191 -3.81 -17.92 6.88
CA GLN A 191 -3.39 -19.02 6.01
C GLN A 191 -1.90 -18.99 5.67
N GLY A 192 -1.28 -17.81 5.67
CA GLY A 192 0.17 -17.63 5.58
C GLY A 192 0.92 -17.94 6.89
N GLY A 193 0.23 -18.38 7.94
CA GLY A 193 0.81 -18.76 9.23
C GLY A 193 0.88 -17.64 10.28
N PHE A 194 0.32 -16.47 10.01
CA PHE A 194 0.37 -15.34 10.94
C PHE A 194 -0.87 -15.28 11.84
N PRO A 195 -0.74 -15.30 13.18
CA PRO A 195 -1.87 -15.30 14.11
C PRO A 195 -2.48 -13.90 14.30
N VAL A 196 -2.68 -13.15 13.21
CA VAL A 196 -3.28 -11.81 13.25
C VAL A 196 -4.79 -11.89 13.44
N ILE A 197 -5.35 -10.88 14.10
CA ILE A 197 -6.79 -10.78 14.39
C ILE A 197 -7.34 -9.52 13.73
N ALA A 198 -8.53 -9.63 13.16
CA ALA A 198 -9.22 -8.50 12.56
C ALA A 198 -9.56 -7.42 13.60
N ARG A 199 -9.29 -6.16 13.26
CA ARG A 199 -9.74 -4.98 13.99
C ARG A 199 -11.08 -4.48 13.44
N HIS A 200 -12.01 -4.12 14.32
CA HIS A 200 -13.36 -3.67 13.92
C HIS A 200 -13.37 -2.31 13.19
N ARG A 201 -12.35 -1.47 13.39
CA ARG A 201 -12.25 -0.12 12.81
C ARG A 201 -10.80 0.21 12.49
N LYS A 202 -10.30 -0.26 11.34
CA LYS A 202 -8.97 0.16 10.90
C LYS A 202 -9.05 1.57 10.31
N ARG A 203 -8.38 2.53 10.95
CA ARG A 203 -8.14 3.87 10.41
C ARG A 203 -6.65 4.01 10.08
N THR A 204 -6.23 5.14 9.52
CA THR A 204 -4.81 5.47 9.28
C THR A 204 -4.44 6.81 9.91
N GLY A 205 -5.44 7.52 10.42
CA GLY A 205 -5.39 8.89 10.90
C GLY A 205 -5.46 9.94 9.79
N PHE A 206 -5.30 9.55 8.52
CA PHE A 206 -5.53 10.46 7.40
C PHE A 206 -7.01 10.74 7.17
N GLU A 207 -7.91 9.92 7.71
CA GLU A 207 -9.34 10.21 7.74
C GLU A 207 -9.60 11.46 8.60
N GLU A 208 -8.98 11.54 9.79
CA GLU A 208 -9.04 12.71 10.66
C GLU A 208 -8.27 13.91 10.06
N ALA A 209 -7.12 13.67 9.42
CA ALA A 209 -6.39 14.74 8.73
C ALA A 209 -7.24 15.38 7.62
N LYS A 210 -7.95 14.58 6.83
CA LYS A 210 -8.86 15.07 5.78
C LYS A 210 -9.97 15.95 6.37
N ILE A 211 -10.60 15.52 7.46
CA ILE A 211 -11.64 16.30 8.17
C ILE A 211 -11.03 17.61 8.71
N PHE A 212 -9.88 17.53 9.38
CA PHE A 212 -9.19 18.69 9.95
C PHE A 212 -8.89 19.75 8.88
N PHE A 213 -8.25 19.37 7.77
CA PHE A 213 -7.89 20.32 6.71
C PHE A 213 -9.11 20.86 5.99
N LYS A 214 -10.17 20.06 5.79
CA LYS A 214 -11.44 20.56 5.25
C LYS A 214 -12.00 21.70 6.10
N ASN A 215 -12.06 21.53 7.42
CA ASN A 215 -12.58 22.57 8.33
C ASN A 215 -11.66 23.79 8.35
N ARG A 216 -10.34 23.56 8.46
CA ARG A 216 -9.33 24.62 8.49
C ARG A 216 -9.36 25.52 7.24
N PHE A 217 -9.59 24.96 6.05
CA PHE A 217 -9.66 25.75 4.83
C PHE A 217 -11.02 26.43 4.63
N ALA A 218 -12.10 25.85 5.16
CA ALA A 218 -13.42 26.50 5.19
C ALA A 218 -13.38 27.78 6.05
N GLU A 219 -12.76 27.73 7.23
CA GLU A 219 -12.59 28.89 8.12
C GLU A 219 -11.79 30.04 7.49
N LYS A 220 -10.81 29.71 6.63
CA LYS A 220 -9.98 30.71 5.94
C LYS A 220 -10.68 31.37 4.74
N ASN A 221 -11.98 31.12 4.51
CA ASN A 221 -12.74 31.55 3.33
C ASN A 221 -12.09 31.12 1.99
N GLN A 222 -11.30 30.05 1.99
CA GLN A 222 -10.63 29.57 0.78
C GLN A 222 -11.53 28.65 -0.06
N PHE A 223 -12.82 28.50 0.30
CA PHE A 223 -13.68 27.39 -0.14
C PHE A 223 -15.13 27.70 -0.48
N SER A 224 -15.58 28.97 -0.54
CA SER A 224 -17.00 29.28 -0.74
C SER A 224 -17.58 28.76 -2.08
N GLU A 225 -16.76 28.42 -3.07
CA GLU A 225 -17.21 28.06 -4.43
C GLU A 225 -16.64 26.75 -5.00
N MET A 226 -15.86 25.98 -4.25
CA MET A 226 -15.30 24.74 -4.80
C MET A 226 -16.27 23.55 -4.69
N PRO A 227 -16.28 22.64 -5.69
CA PRO A 227 -17.04 21.40 -5.59
C PRO A 227 -16.63 20.62 -4.33
N GLN A 228 -17.48 19.71 -3.85
CA GLN A 228 -17.24 18.85 -2.66
C GLN A 228 -16.06 17.87 -2.81
N VAL A 229 -15.04 18.22 -3.57
CA VAL A 229 -13.76 17.54 -3.63
C VAL A 229 -13.13 17.60 -2.24
N ASP A 230 -12.54 16.50 -1.82
CA ASP A 230 -11.76 16.42 -0.58
C ASP A 230 -10.66 17.50 -0.59
N ALA A 231 -10.82 18.52 0.26
CA ALA A 231 -9.91 19.67 0.34
C ALA A 231 -8.46 19.21 0.50
N PHE A 232 -8.24 18.13 1.24
CA PHE A 232 -6.93 17.54 1.40
C PHE A 232 -6.32 17.08 0.06
N ASP A 233 -7.11 16.42 -0.78
CA ASP A 233 -6.63 15.96 -2.08
C ASP A 233 -6.41 17.14 -3.03
N PHE A 234 -7.25 18.18 -2.99
CA PHE A 234 -7.05 19.37 -3.81
C PHE A 234 -5.75 20.10 -3.45
N PHE A 235 -5.52 20.38 -2.16
CA PHE A 235 -4.38 21.17 -1.72
C PHE A 235 -3.07 20.38 -1.68
N PHE A 236 -3.10 19.08 -1.38
CA PHE A 236 -1.88 18.33 -1.13
C PHE A 236 -1.63 17.19 -2.13
N ARG A 237 -2.67 16.53 -2.65
CA ARG A 237 -2.48 15.46 -3.64
C ARG A 237 -2.30 16.01 -5.05
N LYS A 238 -3.16 16.91 -5.50
CA LYS A 238 -3.12 17.41 -6.89
C LYS A 238 -1.81 18.09 -7.25
N PRO A 239 -1.16 18.89 -6.38
CA PRO A 239 0.18 19.39 -6.67
C PRO A 239 1.23 18.28 -6.81
N LEU A 240 1.19 17.25 -5.96
CA LEU A 240 2.08 16.10 -6.08
C LEU A 240 1.86 15.32 -7.38
N GLU A 241 0.61 15.14 -7.81
CA GLU A 241 0.29 14.50 -9.10
C GLU A 241 0.79 15.30 -10.31
N LYS A 242 0.91 16.63 -10.19
CA LYS A 242 1.52 17.46 -11.24
C LYS A 242 3.04 17.30 -11.28
N ILE A 243 3.68 17.17 -10.11
CA ILE A 243 5.14 16.98 -10.00
C ILE A 243 5.54 15.55 -10.41
N SER A 244 4.74 14.56 -10.01
CA SER A 244 4.98 13.14 -10.20
C SER A 244 3.72 12.48 -10.75
N PRO A 245 3.43 12.64 -12.06
CA PRO A 245 2.23 12.11 -12.66
C PRO A 245 2.21 10.57 -12.62
N TYR A 246 1.03 10.02 -12.41
CA TYR A 246 0.81 8.59 -12.55
C TYR A 246 1.10 8.14 -13.99
N PRO A 247 1.68 6.94 -14.18
CA PRO A 247 1.91 6.42 -15.51
C PRO A 247 0.57 6.21 -16.21
N SER A 248 0.46 6.69 -17.45
CA SER A 248 -0.73 6.50 -18.28
C SER A 248 -0.93 5.05 -18.71
N ARG A 249 0.12 4.23 -18.62
CA ARG A 249 0.12 2.80 -18.96
C ARG A 249 1.03 2.01 -18.04
N THR A 250 0.56 0.85 -17.58
CA THR A 250 1.34 -0.11 -16.81
C THR A 250 1.32 -1.48 -17.47
N ILE A 251 2.49 -2.12 -17.54
CA ILE A 251 2.65 -3.47 -18.06
C ILE A 251 3.16 -4.34 -16.90
N GLN A 252 2.46 -5.44 -16.64
CA GLN A 252 2.86 -6.45 -15.68
C GLN A 252 3.20 -7.72 -16.44
N ILE A 253 4.37 -8.28 -16.17
CA ILE A 253 4.86 -9.51 -16.77
C ILE A 253 5.05 -10.51 -15.64
N VAL A 254 4.28 -11.60 -15.68
CA VAL A 254 4.41 -12.71 -14.73
C VAL A 254 4.82 -13.94 -15.53
N PRO A 255 6.03 -14.49 -15.33
CA PRO A 255 6.45 -15.66 -16.08
C PRO A 255 5.60 -16.87 -15.68
N SER A 256 5.00 -17.55 -16.67
CA SER A 256 4.08 -18.67 -16.46
C SER A 256 4.68 -19.81 -15.62
N ARG A 257 5.98 -20.07 -15.77
CA ARG A 257 6.71 -21.11 -15.02
C ARG A 257 6.78 -20.89 -13.51
N PHE A 258 6.61 -19.66 -13.03
CA PHE A 258 6.63 -19.34 -11.60
C PHE A 258 5.23 -19.29 -11.01
N PHE A 259 4.21 -19.60 -11.82
CA PHE A 259 2.83 -19.60 -11.39
C PHE A 259 2.45 -20.98 -10.84
N PRO A 260 2.00 -21.11 -9.58
CA PRO A 260 1.67 -22.40 -8.98
C PRO A 260 0.41 -23.04 -9.60
N HIS A 261 -0.35 -22.27 -10.37
CA HIS A 261 -1.62 -22.68 -10.95
C HIS A 261 -1.73 -22.32 -12.45
N PRO A 262 -0.87 -22.90 -13.31
CA PRO A 262 -0.85 -22.58 -14.74
C PRO A 262 -2.18 -22.89 -15.44
N GLU A 263 -2.99 -23.79 -14.88
CA GLU A 263 -4.32 -24.18 -15.38
C GLU A 263 -5.33 -23.03 -15.45
N PHE A 264 -5.17 -21.98 -14.62
CA PHE A 264 -6.11 -20.84 -14.60
C PHE A 264 -5.71 -19.71 -15.55
N PHE A 265 -4.55 -19.78 -16.20
CA PHE A 265 -4.15 -18.80 -17.20
C PHE A 265 -4.55 -19.25 -18.60
N PRO A 266 -5.23 -18.40 -19.40
CA PRO A 266 -5.43 -18.71 -20.80
C PRO A 266 -4.06 -18.79 -21.49
N MET A 267 -3.69 -19.99 -21.94
CA MET A 267 -2.47 -20.22 -22.74
C MET A 267 -2.50 -19.51 -24.10
N SER A 268 -3.60 -18.87 -24.46
CA SER A 268 -3.72 -18.00 -25.62
C SER A 268 -3.81 -16.55 -25.16
N PHE A 269 -2.67 -15.84 -25.18
CA PHE A 269 -2.74 -14.45 -25.58
C PHE A 269 -3.41 -14.45 -26.97
N PRO A 270 -4.45 -13.64 -27.22
CA PRO A 270 -4.88 -13.46 -28.59
C PRO A 270 -3.64 -13.03 -29.35
N GLU A 271 -3.21 -13.84 -30.32
CA GLU A 271 -2.28 -13.36 -31.32
C GLU A 271 -2.85 -12.03 -31.77
N LYS A 272 -2.15 -10.93 -31.51
CA LYS A 272 -2.49 -9.66 -32.13
C LYS A 272 -2.62 -10.00 -33.59
N GLY A 273 -3.86 -9.93 -34.10
CA GLY A 273 -4.15 -10.21 -35.49
C GLY A 273 -3.07 -9.49 -36.28
N ARG A 274 -2.23 -10.26 -36.97
CA ARG A 274 -1.41 -9.71 -38.04
C ARG A 274 -2.44 -9.08 -38.95
N GLY A 275 -2.55 -7.76 -38.91
CA GLY A 275 -3.34 -7.02 -39.89
C GLY A 275 -2.91 -7.53 -41.26
N PRO A 276 -3.85 -7.69 -42.21
CA PRO A 276 -3.53 -8.25 -43.51
C PRO A 276 -2.31 -7.51 -44.06
N ALA A 277 -1.25 -8.27 -44.33
CA ALA A 277 -0.09 -7.75 -45.02
C ALA A 277 -0.63 -7.09 -46.29
N ASN A 278 -0.39 -5.79 -46.44
CA ASN A 278 -0.72 -5.06 -47.66
C ASN A 278 -0.09 -5.79 -48.84
N GLN A 279 -0.90 -6.56 -49.55
CA GLN A 279 -0.67 -6.85 -50.96
C GLN A 279 -1.35 -5.73 -51.72
N LYS A 280 -0.55 -4.73 -52.11
CA LYS A 280 -0.65 -3.96 -53.35
C LYS A 280 0.62 -3.15 -53.52
#